data_AF-A0AAJ2TYY3-F1
#
_entry.id   AF-A0AAJ2TYY3-F1
#
_cell.length_a   1.000
_cell.length_b   1.000
_cell.length_c   1.000
_cell.angle_alpha   90.00
_cell.angle_beta   90.00
_cell.angle_gamma   90.00
#
_symmetry.space_group_name_H-M   'P 1'
#
loop_
_entity.id
_entity.type
_entity.pdbx_description
1 polymer ?
#
loop_
_entity_poly.entity_id
_entity_poly.type
_entity_poly.pdbx_seq_one_letter_code
_entity_poly.pdbx_strand_id
1 'polypeptide(L)'
;MTASTEDGNHLGHDGGRDTLSAAEAQRGDGLGERGEQTLPAMSENNAAASDKLDGVVAQMRADLAGESVATVEHALRGRIEQTGLEVSDARFDDLVKRIAADTDD
;
A
#
# COMPACT_ATOMS: atom_id res chain seq x y z
N MET A 1 48.42 -10.69 -8.15
CA MET A 1 47.59 -11.87 -7.87
C MET A 1 47.10 -11.74 -6.43
N THR A 2 45.88 -11.20 -6.24
CA THR A 2 44.65 -11.91 -5.79
C THR A 2 44.74 -12.34 -4.31
N ALA A 3 43.79 -12.07 -3.41
CA ALA A 3 42.44 -11.53 -3.49
C ALA A 3 42.03 -11.02 -2.10
N SER A 4 41.09 -10.08 -2.09
CA SER A 4 40.35 -9.58 -0.93
C SER A 4 39.58 -10.67 -0.19
N THR A 5 39.50 -10.55 1.13
CA THR A 5 38.30 -10.94 1.90
C THR A 5 38.15 -9.93 3.02
N GLU A 6 37.29 -8.95 2.75
CA GLU A 6 36.66 -8.10 3.75
C GLU A 6 35.58 -8.96 4.40
N ASP A 7 35.82 -9.47 5.61
CA ASP A 7 34.77 -10.10 6.41
C ASP A 7 34.26 -9.09 7.42
N GLY A 8 33.00 -8.72 7.23
CA GLY A 8 32.32 -7.64 7.92
C GLY A 8 32.25 -7.88 9.42
N ASN A 9 32.71 -6.91 10.17
CA ASN A 9 32.53 -6.82 11.61
C ASN A 9 31.05 -6.52 11.95
N HIS A 10 30.20 -7.55 12.04
CA HIS A 10 28.85 -7.43 12.60
C HIS A 10 28.92 -7.50 14.14
N LEU A 11 29.29 -6.38 14.77
CA LEU A 11 29.08 -6.18 16.20
C LEU A 11 27.66 -5.64 16.43
N GLY A 12 26.69 -6.55 16.38
CA GLY A 12 25.35 -6.32 16.92
C GLY A 12 25.44 -6.28 18.44
N HIS A 13 25.20 -5.10 19.02
CA HIS A 13 25.18 -4.85 20.45
C HIS A 13 23.76 -5.02 20.96
N ASP A 14 23.44 -6.16 21.54
CA ASP A 14 22.21 -6.42 22.29
C ASP A 14 22.53 -6.80 23.74
N GLY A 15 23.31 -5.95 24.41
CA GLY A 15 23.45 -5.96 25.86
C GLY A 15 22.26 -5.27 26.52
N GLY A 16 21.36 -6.04 27.15
CA GLY A 16 20.46 -5.52 28.18
C GLY A 16 18.96 -5.77 28.04
N ARG A 17 18.52 -6.86 27.40
CA ARG A 17 17.13 -7.32 27.58
C ARG A 17 17.12 -8.62 28.37
N ASP A 18 16.62 -8.56 29.60
CA ASP A 18 16.23 -9.75 30.38
C ASP A 18 15.04 -10.44 29.69
N THR A 19 15.31 -11.15 28.60
CA THR A 19 14.32 -12.04 27.98
C THR A 19 14.35 -13.35 28.75
N LEU A 20 13.25 -13.65 29.45
CA LEU A 20 13.02 -14.97 30.03
C LEU A 20 13.21 -16.04 28.94
N SER A 21 13.83 -17.16 29.32
CA SER A 21 13.97 -18.31 28.42
C SER A 21 12.59 -18.80 27.99
N ALA A 22 12.48 -19.33 26.76
CA ALA A 22 11.22 -19.85 26.23
C ALA A 22 10.54 -20.87 27.17
N ALA A 23 11.32 -21.57 28.00
CA ALA A 23 10.84 -22.51 29.00
C ALA A 23 10.16 -21.85 30.22
N GLU A 24 10.47 -20.59 30.55
CA GLU A 24 9.86 -19.84 31.65
C GLU A 24 8.54 -19.18 31.26
N ALA A 25 8.40 -18.72 30.01
CA ALA A 25 7.15 -18.17 29.49
C ALA A 25 6.00 -19.21 29.45
N GLN A 26 6.33 -20.50 29.41
CA GLN A 26 5.37 -21.60 29.31
C GLN A 26 4.85 -22.11 30.67
N ARG A 27 5.51 -21.74 31.78
CA ARG A 27 5.09 -22.14 33.15
C ARG A 27 4.15 -21.13 33.81
N GLY A 28 4.00 -19.95 33.23
CA GLY A 28 3.02 -18.95 33.65
C GLY A 28 1.66 -19.31 33.11
N ASP A 29 0.80 -19.83 34.00
CA ASP A 29 -0.65 -20.00 33.86
C ASP A 29 -1.29 -19.03 32.84
N GLY A 30 -1.57 -19.54 31.64
CA GLY A 30 -1.77 -18.68 30.47
C GLY A 30 -2.89 -19.12 29.55
N LEU A 31 -3.96 -19.74 30.06
CA LEU A 31 -5.18 -20.01 29.29
C LEU A 31 -6.44 -19.94 30.18
N GLY A 32 -6.56 -18.87 30.97
CA GLY A 32 -7.73 -18.58 31.79
C GLY A 32 -8.69 -17.60 31.08
N GLU A 33 -9.85 -18.13 30.68
CA GLU A 33 -11.10 -17.43 30.33
C GLU A 33 -11.16 -16.62 29.02
N ARG A 34 -11.83 -17.24 28.03
CA ARG A 34 -12.78 -16.62 27.08
C ARG A 34 -12.52 -15.16 26.71
N GLY A 35 -11.38 -14.89 26.10
CA GLY A 35 -11.24 -13.71 25.26
C GLY A 35 -11.90 -14.00 23.92
N GLU A 36 -13.22 -13.81 23.80
CA GLU A 36 -13.80 -13.57 22.48
C GLU A 36 -13.10 -12.33 21.92
N GLN A 37 -12.07 -12.58 21.10
CA GLN A 37 -11.41 -11.54 20.33
C GLN A 37 -12.46 -11.02 19.35
N THR A 38 -13.21 -10.02 19.80
CA THR A 38 -13.91 -9.11 18.90
C THR A 38 -12.81 -8.41 18.13
N LEU A 39 -12.46 -8.98 16.98
CA LEU A 39 -11.56 -8.37 16.03
C LEU A 39 -12.01 -6.92 15.80
N PRO A 40 -11.10 -5.97 15.58
CA PRO A 40 -11.49 -4.60 15.26
C PRO A 40 -12.48 -4.64 14.09
N ALA A 41 -13.72 -4.21 14.33
CA ALA A 41 -14.69 -4.04 13.25
C ALA A 41 -14.14 -2.91 12.36
N MET A 42 -13.46 -3.30 11.27
CA MET A 42 -13.00 -2.37 10.26
C MET A 42 -14.24 -1.72 9.68
N SER A 43 -14.49 -0.46 10.07
CA SER A 43 -15.55 0.36 9.50
C SER A 43 -15.42 0.31 7.98
N GLU A 44 -16.39 -0.30 7.30
CA GLU A 44 -16.41 -0.33 5.84
C GLU A 44 -16.40 1.12 5.34
N ASN A 45 -15.32 1.54 4.70
CA ASN A 45 -15.23 2.85 4.08
C ASN A 45 -16.14 2.85 2.85
N ASN A 46 -17.42 3.16 3.07
CA ASN A 46 -18.41 3.30 2.01
C ASN A 46 -18.33 4.70 1.39
N ALA A 47 -17.15 5.08 0.91
CA ALA A 47 -16.99 6.25 0.06
C ALA A 47 -17.89 6.11 -1.18
N ALA A 48 -18.51 7.21 -1.61
CA ALA A 48 -19.34 7.21 -2.81
C ALA A 48 -18.47 6.87 -4.03
N ALA A 49 -19.08 6.33 -5.08
CA ALA A 49 -18.37 5.98 -6.33
C ALA A 49 -17.54 7.15 -6.89
N SER A 50 -18.05 8.39 -6.77
CA SER A 50 -17.34 9.61 -7.16
C SER A 50 -16.08 9.85 -6.32
N ASP A 51 -16.15 9.70 -5.00
CA ASP A 51 -15.01 9.89 -4.11
C ASP A 51 -13.92 8.83 -4.36
N LYS A 52 -14.34 7.59 -4.65
CA LYS A 52 -13.44 6.51 -5.04
C LYS A 52 -12.74 6.83 -6.36
N LEU A 53 -13.49 7.32 -7.35
CA LEU A 53 -12.93 7.70 -8.64
C LEU A 53 -11.94 8.86 -8.52
N ASP A 54 -12.26 9.87 -7.70
CA ASP A 54 -11.39 11.02 -7.49
C ASP A 54 -10.07 10.61 -6.81
N GLY A 55 -10.13 9.69 -5.83
CA GLY A 55 -8.94 9.11 -5.20
C GLY A 55 -8.07 8.32 -6.18
N VAL A 56 -8.70 7.52 -7.06
CA VAL A 56 -8.00 6.79 -8.13
C VAL A 56 -7.30 7.76 -9.07
N VAL A 57 -7.99 8.80 -9.53
CA VAL A 57 -7.44 9.80 -10.44
C VAL A 57 -6.28 10.55 -9.81
N ALA A 58 -6.39 10.93 -8.52
CA ALA A 58 -5.30 11.58 -7.80
C ALA A 58 -4.05 10.71 -7.71
N GLN A 59 -4.21 9.41 -7.44
CA GLN A 59 -3.09 8.47 -7.43
C GLN A 59 -2.45 8.32 -8.81
N MET A 60 -3.27 8.19 -9.86
CA MET A 60 -2.79 8.03 -11.23
C MET A 60 -2.06 9.25 -11.77
N ARG A 61 -2.44 10.46 -11.32
CA ARG A 61 -1.70 11.69 -11.62
C ARG A 61 -0.26 11.63 -11.12
N ALA A 62 -0.07 11.15 -9.90
CA ALA A 62 1.26 10.98 -9.33
C ALA A 62 2.04 9.86 -10.03
N ASP A 63 1.39 8.73 -10.32
CA ASP A 63 2.02 7.56 -10.91
C ASP A 63 2.40 7.74 -12.40
N LEU A 64 1.72 8.62 -13.13
CA LEU A 64 1.86 8.81 -14.58
C LEU A 64 2.27 10.23 -14.98
N ALA A 65 2.80 11.01 -14.04
CA ALA A 65 3.34 12.33 -14.34
C ALA A 65 4.46 12.21 -15.40
N GLY A 66 4.38 12.98 -16.49
CA GLY A 66 5.36 12.90 -17.58
C GLY A 66 5.04 11.91 -18.69
N GLU A 67 4.01 11.07 -18.52
CA GLU A 67 3.67 10.03 -19.49
C GLU A 67 2.83 10.54 -20.67
N SER A 68 2.86 9.79 -21.77
CA SER A 68 2.06 10.11 -22.95
C SER A 68 0.56 9.93 -22.69
N VAL A 69 -0.27 10.71 -23.38
CA VAL A 69 -1.75 10.59 -23.30
C VAL A 69 -2.22 9.15 -23.54
N ALA A 70 -1.62 8.43 -24.49
CA ALA A 70 -1.96 7.04 -24.77
C ALA A 70 -1.62 6.09 -23.61
N THR A 71 -0.50 6.33 -22.91
CA THR A 71 -0.14 5.59 -21.68
C THR A 71 -1.15 5.86 -20.58
N VAL A 72 -1.51 7.13 -20.39
CA VAL A 72 -2.50 7.57 -19.38
C VAL A 72 -3.87 6.94 -19.63
N GLU A 73 -4.32 6.94 -20.88
CA GLU A 73 -5.58 6.34 -21.29
C GLU A 73 -5.61 4.83 -20.97
N HIS A 74 -4.58 4.10 -21.39
CA HIS A 74 -4.49 2.66 -21.17
C HIS A 74 -4.48 2.31 -19.68
N ALA A 75 -3.68 3.03 -18.89
CA ALA A 75 -3.56 2.79 -17.46
C ALA A 75 -4.85 3.15 -16.71
N LEU A 76 -5.50 4.28 -17.06
CA LEU A 76 -6.75 4.71 -16.41
C LEU A 76 -7.88 3.70 -16.67
N ARG A 77 -7.95 3.16 -17.88
CA ARG A 77 -8.94 2.14 -18.23
C ARG A 77 -8.77 0.88 -17.38
N GLY A 78 -7.55 0.35 -17.30
CA GLY A 78 -7.25 -0.82 -16.47
C GLY A 78 -7.54 -0.58 -14.98
N ARG A 79 -7.30 0.64 -14.49
CA ARG A 79 -7.56 0.98 -13.09
C ARG A 79 -9.05 1.10 -12.77
N ILE A 80 -9.85 1.69 -13.66
CA ILE A 80 -11.30 1.77 -13.50
C ILE A 80 -11.92 0.36 -13.49
N GLU A 81 -11.48 -0.52 -14.39
CA GLU A 81 -11.91 -1.92 -14.43
C GLU A 81 -11.61 -2.67 -13.12
N GLN A 82 -10.42 -2.49 -12.55
CA GLN A 82 -10.05 -3.08 -11.25
C GLN A 82 -10.93 -2.61 -10.09
N THR A 83 -11.45 -1.39 -10.17
CA THR A 83 -12.31 -0.80 -9.13
C THR A 83 -13.78 -1.17 -9.28
N GLY A 84 -14.18 -1.72 -10.44
CA GLY A 84 -15.58 -2.00 -10.77
C GLY A 84 -16.46 -0.75 -10.88
N LEU A 85 -15.86 0.43 -11.04
CA LEU A 85 -16.59 1.69 -11.21
C LEU A 85 -17.05 1.82 -12.66
N GLU A 86 -18.32 2.19 -12.85
CA GLU A 86 -18.83 2.54 -14.17
C GLU A 86 -18.61 4.03 -14.43
N VAL A 87 -17.86 4.33 -15.49
CA VAL A 87 -17.54 5.70 -15.91
C VAL A 87 -17.93 5.85 -17.37
N SER A 88 -18.74 6.87 -17.67
CA SER A 88 -19.11 7.21 -19.05
C SER A 88 -17.89 7.63 -19.86
N ASP A 89 -17.84 7.31 -21.15
CA ASP A 89 -16.73 7.66 -22.04
C ASP A 89 -16.38 9.16 -22.02
N ALA A 90 -17.38 10.06 -22.03
CA ALA A 90 -17.13 11.50 -21.93
C ALA A 90 -16.39 11.90 -20.65
N ARG A 91 -16.77 11.32 -19.50
CA ARG A 91 -16.08 11.54 -18.23
C ARG A 91 -14.68 10.92 -18.24
N PHE A 92 -14.53 9.76 -18.86
CA PHE A 92 -13.23 9.12 -19.02
C PHE A 92 -12.28 9.99 -19.84
N ASP A 93 -12.71 10.52 -20.99
CA ASP A 93 -11.94 11.45 -21.83
C ASP A 93 -11.51 12.70 -21.07
N ASP A 94 -12.42 13.30 -20.28
CA ASP A 94 -12.09 14.45 -19.43
C ASP A 94 -11.04 14.10 -18.39
N LEU A 95 -11.13 12.93 -17.74
CA LEU A 95 -10.15 12.47 -16.77
C LEU A 95 -8.77 12.23 -17.40
N VAL A 96 -8.71 11.61 -18.58
CA VAL A 96 -7.44 11.39 -19.31
C VAL A 96 -6.76 12.73 -19.62
N LYS A 97 -7.51 13.70 -20.17
CA LYS A 97 -6.98 15.05 -20.42
C LYS A 97 -6.51 15.72 -19.14
N ARG A 98 -7.27 15.58 -18.06
CA ARG A 98 -6.96 16.18 -16.77
C ARG A 98 -5.70 15.58 -16.14
N ILE A 99 -5.42 14.29 -16.35
CA ILE A 99 -4.20 13.63 -15.85
C ILE A 99 -3.01 14.04 -16.71
N ALA A 100 -3.15 14.00 -18.04
CA ALA A 100 -2.08 14.36 -18.97
C ALA A 100 -1.71 15.85 -18.94
N ALA A 101 -2.67 16.74 -18.68
CA ALA A 101 -2.43 18.19 -18.62
C ALA A 101 -1.71 18.64 -17.33
N ASP A 102 -1.78 17.86 -16.25
CA ASP A 102 -1.10 18.13 -14.96
C ASP A 102 0.44 17.95 -15.07
N THR A 103 0.94 17.61 -16.26
CA THR A 103 2.36 17.36 -16.58
C THR A 103 3.08 18.59 -17.15
N ASP A 104 2.37 19.66 -17.50
CA ASP A 104 2.93 20.86 -18.15
C ASP A 104 3.35 22.00 -17.17
N ASP A 105 3.45 21.72 -15.86
CA ASP A 105 3.93 22.67 -14.82
C ASP A 105 5.32 22.27 -14.28
#